data_AF-A0A354ESP5-F1
#
_entry.id   AF-A0A354ESP5-F1
#
_cell.length_a   1.000
_cell.length_b   1.000
_cell.length_c   1.000
_cell.angle_alpha   90.00
_cell.angle_beta   90.00
_cell.angle_gamma   90.00
#
_symmetry.space_group_name_H-M   'P 1'
#
loop_
_entity.id
_entity.type
_entity.pdbx_description
1 polymer ?
#
loop_
_entity_poly.entity_id
_entity_poly.type
_entity_poly.pdbx_seq_one_letter_code
_entity_poly.pdbx_strand_id
1 'polypeptide(L)'
;MRPLRRRLAALLVPVILAGCQTGAAPNAGAVATVPTSAQVRSDTARGPFVAAANPVAAEAGMAVLRRGGSAVDAAVAIQAVLGLVEPQSSGLGGGAFLMAYDAGTGAVTAYDGRETAPASATPEL
;
A
#
# COMPACT_ATOMS: atom_id res chain seq x y z
N MET A 1 62.57 20.99 4.61
CA MET A 1 61.40 21.73 4.06
C MET A 1 60.11 20.89 3.88
N ARG A 2 60.04 19.62 4.31
CA ARG A 2 58.83 18.77 4.19
C ARG A 2 57.78 18.82 5.34
N PRO A 3 57.98 19.45 6.53
CA PRO A 3 56.98 19.38 7.61
C PRO A 3 55.85 20.42 7.50
N LEU A 4 56.05 21.52 6.74
CA LEU A 4 55.05 22.59 6.62
C LEU A 4 53.87 22.21 5.72
N ARG A 5 54.11 21.38 4.69
CA ARG A 5 53.06 20.86 3.78
C ARG A 5 52.10 19.88 4.46
N ARG A 6 52.55 19.13 5.48
CA ARG A 6 51.70 18.20 6.25
C ARG A 6 50.79 18.93 7.24
N ARG A 7 51.24 20.08 7.79
CA ARG A 7 50.41 20.90 8.70
C ARG A 7 49.34 21.70 7.97
N LEU A 8 49.60 22.14 6.74
CA LEU A 8 48.59 22.83 5.92
C LEU A 8 47.44 21.89 5.49
N ALA A 9 47.75 20.63 5.18
CA ALA A 9 46.74 19.63 4.81
C ALA A 9 45.83 19.23 5.99
N ALA A 10 46.35 19.25 7.23
CA ALA A 10 45.58 18.92 8.42
C ALA A 10 44.57 20.01 8.84
N LEU A 11 44.73 21.24 8.35
CA LEU A 11 43.84 22.37 8.66
C LEU A 11 42.70 22.56 7.65
N LEU A 12 42.78 21.91 6.48
CA LEU A 12 41.76 22.00 5.42
C LEU A 12 40.58 21.04 5.62
N VAL A 13 40.76 19.96 6.38
CA VAL A 13 39.72 18.95 6.64
C VAL A 13 38.58 19.44 7.55
N PRO A 14 38.81 20.18 8.66
CA PRO A 14 37.71 20.62 9.52
C PRO A 14 36.87 21.76 8.91
N VAL A 15 37.41 22.53 7.94
CA VAL A 15 36.68 23.64 7.29
C VAL A 15 35.60 23.11 6.34
N ILE A 16 35.80 21.95 5.71
CA ILE A 16 34.83 21.35 4.78
C ILE A 16 33.66 20.71 5.56
N LEU A 17 33.86 20.25 6.79
CA LEU A 17 32.80 19.64 7.62
C LEU A 17 31.85 20.66 8.28
N ALA A 18 32.21 21.95 8.34
CA ALA A 18 31.39 22.98 9.01
C ALA A 18 30.25 23.53 8.14
N GLY A 19 30.20 23.19 6.85
CA GLY A 19 29.27 23.79 5.87
C GLY A 19 27.84 23.21 5.84
N CYS A 20 27.54 22.11 6.54
CA CYS A 20 26.24 21.43 6.42
C CYS A 20 25.24 21.73 7.55
N GLN A 21 25.49 22.69 8.45
CA GLN A 21 24.61 22.91 9.61
C GLN A 21 23.53 23.98 9.43
N THR A 22 23.41 24.63 8.28
CA THR A 22 22.27 25.53 7.98
C THR A 22 21.09 24.77 7.39
N GLY A 23 20.59 23.78 8.13
CA GLY A 23 19.22 23.30 7.97
C GLY A 23 18.28 24.25 8.68
N ALA A 24 17.62 25.14 7.93
CA ALA A 24 16.46 25.86 8.45
C ALA A 24 15.46 24.83 8.97
N ALA A 25 15.21 24.81 10.28
CA ALA A 25 14.16 23.98 10.85
C ALA A 25 12.84 24.38 10.19
N PRO A 26 12.09 23.45 9.55
CA PRO A 26 10.74 23.78 9.13
C PRO A 26 9.97 24.14 10.39
N ASN A 27 9.36 25.32 10.41
CA ASN A 27 8.42 25.71 11.45
C ASN A 27 7.38 24.59 11.54
N ALA A 28 7.48 23.78 12.59
CA ALA A 28 6.47 22.81 12.95
C ALA A 28 5.24 23.62 13.39
N GLY A 29 4.45 24.05 12.42
CA GLY A 29 3.08 24.46 12.67
C GLY A 29 2.46 23.36 13.50
N ALA A 30 1.95 23.71 14.68
CA ALA A 30 1.34 22.76 15.60
C ALA A 30 0.20 22.05 14.85
N VAL A 31 0.47 20.83 14.40
CA VAL A 31 -0.56 19.93 13.89
C VAL A 31 -1.47 19.69 15.09
N ALA A 32 -2.72 20.11 14.98
CA ALA A 32 -3.73 19.83 15.98
C ALA A 32 -3.71 18.33 16.27
N THR A 33 -3.28 17.97 17.49
CA THR A 33 -3.30 16.58 17.94
C THR A 33 -4.77 16.21 18.09
N VAL A 34 -5.31 15.53 17.08
CA VAL A 34 -6.60 14.86 17.22
C VAL A 34 -6.45 13.90 18.41
N PRO A 35 -7.27 13.99 19.46
CA PRO A 35 -7.15 13.09 20.58
C PRO A 35 -7.42 11.67 20.07
N THR A 36 -6.38 10.84 20.04
CA THR A 36 -6.49 9.39 19.85
C THR A 36 -7.11 8.79 21.11
N SER A 37 -8.40 9.06 21.34
CA SER A 37 -9.17 8.45 22.41
C SER A 37 -9.95 7.26 21.87
N ALA A 38 -9.22 6.18 21.58
CA ALA A 38 -9.68 4.82 21.76
C ALA A 38 -8.42 3.94 21.79
N GLN A 39 -8.00 3.53 22.98
CA GLN A 39 -7.15 2.36 23.09
C GLN A 39 -8.01 1.18 22.58
N VAL A 40 -7.89 0.86 21.30
CA VAL A 40 -8.55 -0.30 20.72
C VAL A 40 -7.90 -1.51 21.37
N ARG A 41 -8.62 -2.13 22.30
CA ARG A 41 -8.25 -3.42 22.85
C ARG A 41 -8.12 -4.39 21.67
N SER A 42 -6.87 -4.71 21.30
CA SER A 42 -6.57 -5.66 20.23
C SER A 42 -6.71 -7.07 20.78
N ASP A 43 -7.93 -7.45 21.15
CA ASP A 43 -8.21 -8.87 21.27
C ASP A 43 -8.00 -9.45 19.87
N THR A 44 -7.04 -10.38 19.75
CA THR A 44 -6.71 -11.01 18.47
C THR A 44 -7.94 -11.79 18.02
N ALA A 45 -8.68 -11.22 17.08
CA ALA A 45 -9.80 -11.89 16.48
C ALA A 45 -9.27 -13.16 15.78
N ARG A 46 -10.03 -14.26 15.89
CA ARG A 46 -9.74 -15.53 15.23
C ARG A 46 -10.88 -15.87 14.28
N GLY A 47 -10.57 -16.44 13.13
CA GLY A 47 -11.56 -16.87 12.15
C GLY A 47 -11.38 -16.20 10.78
N PRO A 48 -12.39 -16.32 9.89
CA PRO A 48 -12.37 -15.65 8.60
C PRO A 48 -12.45 -14.13 8.74
N PHE A 49 -11.71 -13.43 7.88
CA PHE A 49 -11.71 -11.97 7.82
C PHE A 49 -11.98 -11.50 6.39
N VAL A 50 -12.73 -10.42 6.28
CA VAL A 50 -12.91 -9.67 5.04
C VAL A 50 -12.75 -8.19 5.36
N ALA A 51 -11.98 -7.51 4.51
CA ALA A 51 -11.89 -6.06 4.49
C ALA A 51 -12.15 -5.59 3.05
N ALA A 52 -13.01 -4.59 2.89
CA ALA A 52 -13.31 -3.99 1.60
C ALA A 52 -13.59 -2.49 1.80
N ALA A 53 -13.49 -1.70 0.72
CA ALA A 53 -13.71 -0.26 0.75
C ALA A 53 -15.15 0.13 1.15
N ASN A 54 -16.11 -0.77 0.92
CA ASN A 54 -17.51 -0.57 1.19
C ASN A 54 -18.06 -1.64 2.15
N PRO A 55 -18.83 -1.28 3.19
CA PRO A 55 -19.34 -2.24 4.17
C PRO A 55 -20.29 -3.29 3.56
N VAL A 56 -21.07 -2.94 2.53
CA VAL A 56 -21.97 -3.88 1.85
C VAL A 56 -21.17 -4.94 1.08
N ALA A 57 -20.08 -4.53 0.44
CA ALA A 57 -19.17 -5.45 -0.23
C ALA A 57 -18.44 -6.37 0.76
N ALA A 58 -17.97 -5.82 1.89
CA ALA A 58 -17.34 -6.61 2.95
C ALA A 58 -18.30 -7.69 3.51
N GLU A 59 -19.55 -7.32 3.75
CA GLU A 59 -20.58 -8.25 4.23
C GLU A 59 -20.94 -9.31 3.19
N ALA A 60 -20.96 -8.97 1.90
CA ALA A 60 -21.14 -9.96 0.83
C ALA A 60 -20.03 -11.02 0.83
N GLY A 61 -18.77 -10.59 0.99
CA GLY A 61 -17.63 -11.51 1.16
C GLY A 61 -17.77 -12.39 2.40
N MET A 62 -18.11 -11.79 3.54
CA MET A 62 -18.34 -12.55 4.78
C MET A 62 -19.49 -13.54 4.65
N ALA A 63 -20.56 -13.20 3.93
CA ALA A 63 -21.69 -14.09 3.69
C ALA A 63 -21.26 -15.33 2.89
N VAL A 64 -20.37 -15.19 1.91
CA VAL A 64 -19.80 -16.32 1.17
C VAL A 64 -18.95 -17.21 2.08
N LEU A 65 -18.06 -16.62 2.89
CA LEU A 65 -17.24 -17.39 3.84
C LEU A 65 -18.10 -18.14 4.86
N ARG A 66 -19.15 -17.52 5.41
CA ARG A 66 -20.09 -18.18 6.34
C ARG A 66 -20.86 -19.34 5.71
N ARG A 67 -21.01 -19.34 4.38
CA ARG A 67 -21.63 -20.45 3.62
C ARG A 67 -20.62 -21.53 3.23
N GLY A 68 -19.38 -21.44 3.69
CA GLY A 68 -18.31 -22.41 3.40
C GLY A 68 -17.59 -22.17 2.07
N GLY A 69 -17.77 -21.00 1.45
CA GLY A 69 -17.00 -20.63 0.27
C GLY A 69 -15.52 -20.36 0.58
N SER A 70 -14.68 -20.42 -0.44
CA SER A 70 -13.25 -20.11 -0.32
C SER A 70 -12.99 -18.60 -0.23
N ALA A 71 -11.75 -18.22 0.11
CA ALA A 71 -11.31 -16.82 0.08
C ALA A 71 -11.44 -16.20 -1.33
N VAL A 72 -11.24 -17.01 -2.38
CA VAL A 72 -11.39 -16.56 -3.77
C VAL A 72 -12.87 -16.36 -4.12
N ASP A 73 -13.77 -17.25 -3.69
CA ASP A 73 -15.22 -17.07 -3.87
C ASP A 73 -15.71 -15.78 -3.20
N ALA A 74 -15.21 -15.51 -1.98
CA ALA A 74 -15.50 -14.27 -1.27
C ALA A 74 -14.98 -13.04 -2.02
N ALA A 75 -13.76 -13.09 -2.57
CA ALA A 75 -13.20 -12.02 -3.39
C ALA A 75 -14.04 -11.73 -4.64
N VAL A 76 -14.55 -12.77 -5.32
CA VAL A 76 -15.45 -12.62 -6.48
C VAL A 76 -16.76 -11.93 -6.08
N ALA A 77 -17.38 -12.33 -4.97
CA ALA A 77 -18.60 -11.69 -4.48
C ALA A 77 -18.37 -10.22 -4.05
N ILE A 78 -17.26 -9.94 -3.37
CA ILE A 78 -16.84 -8.58 -3.01
C ILE A 78 -16.73 -7.74 -4.28
N GLN A 79 -16.03 -8.22 -5.31
CA GLN A 79 -15.80 -7.46 -6.53
C GLN A 79 -17.09 -7.21 -7.32
N ALA A 80 -17.98 -8.20 -7.40
CA ALA A 80 -19.29 -8.03 -8.03
C ALA A 80 -20.12 -6.94 -7.33
N VAL A 81 -20.08 -6.89 -6.00
CA VAL A 81 -20.79 -5.86 -5.23
C VAL A 81 -20.09 -4.49 -5.34
N LEU A 82 -18.76 -4.43 -5.29
CA LEU A 82 -18.00 -3.19 -5.49
C LEU A 82 -18.31 -2.55 -6.85
N GLY A 83 -18.49 -3.35 -7.91
CA GLY A 83 -18.92 -2.84 -9.20
C GLY A 83 -20.28 -2.12 -9.19
N LEU A 84 -21.11 -2.35 -8.15
CA LEU A 84 -22.38 -1.66 -7.94
C LEU A 84 -22.28 -0.52 -6.92
N VAL A 85 -21.61 -0.73 -5.80
CA VAL A 85 -21.61 0.21 -4.66
C VAL A 85 -20.41 1.18 -4.67
N GLU A 86 -19.39 0.88 -5.46
CA GLU A 86 -18.19 1.70 -5.72
C GLU A 86 -17.86 1.76 -7.24
N PRO A 87 -18.85 2.02 -8.13
CA PRO A 87 -18.71 1.80 -9.57
C PRO A 87 -17.63 2.68 -10.24
N GLN A 88 -17.31 3.82 -9.63
CA GLN A 88 -16.25 4.73 -10.09
C GLN A 88 -14.84 4.17 -9.88
N SER A 89 -14.67 3.18 -9.00
CA SER A 89 -13.35 2.69 -8.59
C SER A 89 -12.97 1.37 -9.24
N SER A 90 -13.91 0.43 -9.37
CA SER A 90 -13.65 -0.88 -9.94
C SER A 90 -14.89 -1.46 -10.60
N GLY A 91 -14.72 -2.47 -11.46
CA GLY A 91 -15.84 -3.13 -12.11
C GLY A 91 -15.41 -4.02 -13.27
N LEU A 92 -16.38 -4.64 -13.94
CA LEU A 92 -16.14 -5.57 -15.05
C LEU A 92 -15.55 -4.90 -16.30
N GLY A 93 -15.68 -3.58 -16.43
CA GLY A 93 -15.16 -2.82 -17.57
C GLY A 93 -13.68 -2.43 -17.46
N GLY A 94 -13.02 -2.76 -16.36
CA GLY A 94 -11.59 -2.50 -16.14
C GLY A 94 -10.80 -3.79 -15.98
N GLY A 95 -9.76 -3.74 -15.16
CA GLY A 95 -8.86 -4.85 -14.87
C GLY A 95 -8.53 -4.98 -13.39
N ALA A 96 -7.85 -6.07 -13.05
CA ALA A 96 -7.45 -6.36 -11.67
C ALA A 96 -6.17 -7.18 -11.62
N PHE A 97 -5.51 -7.13 -10.47
CA PHE A 97 -4.50 -8.13 -10.08
C PHE A 97 -4.99 -8.85 -8.83
N LEU A 98 -4.90 -10.18 -8.82
CA LEU A 98 -5.23 -10.99 -7.64
C LEU A 98 -3.98 -11.76 -7.20
N MET A 99 -3.63 -11.62 -5.92
CA MET A 99 -2.67 -12.50 -5.26
C MET A 99 -3.43 -13.52 -4.44
N ALA A 100 -3.33 -14.79 -4.83
CA ALA A 100 -3.95 -15.91 -4.14
C ALA A 100 -2.88 -16.75 -3.45
N TYR A 101 -3.01 -16.94 -2.14
CA TYR A 101 -2.20 -17.88 -1.39
C TYR A 101 -2.99 -19.17 -1.16
N ASP A 102 -2.41 -20.30 -1.55
CA ASP A 102 -2.95 -21.62 -1.27
C ASP A 102 -2.22 -22.22 -0.06
N ALA A 103 -2.94 -22.36 1.05
CA ALA A 103 -2.39 -22.92 2.28
C ALA A 103 -2.08 -24.43 2.18
N GLY A 104 -2.72 -25.16 1.26
CA GLY A 104 -2.48 -26.58 1.05
C GLY A 104 -1.13 -26.86 0.39
N THR A 105 -0.73 -26.00 -0.55
CA THR A 105 0.54 -26.11 -1.28
C THR A 105 1.63 -25.16 -0.78
N GLY A 106 1.25 -24.12 -0.04
CA GLY A 106 2.14 -23.02 0.36
C GLY A 106 2.49 -22.06 -0.78
N ALA A 107 1.86 -22.19 -1.95
CA ALA A 107 2.16 -21.39 -3.12
C ALA A 107 1.41 -20.05 -3.10
N VAL A 108 2.03 -19.03 -3.70
CA VAL A 108 1.36 -17.77 -4.06
C VAL A 108 1.26 -17.70 -5.57
N THR A 109 0.04 -17.52 -6.08
CA THR A 109 -0.24 -17.30 -7.49
C THR A 109 -0.69 -15.87 -7.70
N ALA A 110 -0.07 -15.19 -8.67
CA ALA A 110 -0.51 -13.88 -9.12
C ALA A 110 -1.30 -14.03 -10.43
N TYR A 111 -2.52 -13.49 -10.46
CA TYR A 111 -3.34 -13.38 -11.66
C TYR A 111 -3.25 -11.95 -12.17
N ASP A 112 -2.82 -11.80 -13.43
CA ASP A 112 -2.79 -10.55 -14.15
C ASP A 112 -4.01 -10.46 -15.07
N GLY A 113 -4.96 -9.61 -14.69
CA GLY A 113 -6.12 -9.24 -15.48
C GLY A 113 -6.05 -7.78 -15.93
N ARG A 114 -4.85 -7.25 -16.18
CA ARG A 114 -4.65 -5.90 -16.70
C ARG A 114 -5.24 -5.77 -18.10
N GLU A 115 -5.92 -4.65 -18.33
CA GLU A 115 -6.48 -4.30 -19.62
C GLU A 115 -5.39 -4.19 -20.69
N THR A 116 -5.73 -4.48 -21.93
CA THR A 116 -4.80 -4.42 -23.06
C THR A 116 -5.31 -3.43 -24.09
N ALA A 117 -4.40 -2.58 -24.60
CA ALA A 117 -4.71 -1.69 -25.72
C ALA A 117 -5.23 -2.52 -26.92
N PRO A 118 -6.30 -2.08 -27.61
CA PRO A 118 -6.80 -2.81 -28.76
C PRO A 118 -5.77 -2.83 -29.90
N ALA A 119 -5.87 -3.80 -30.80
CA ALA A 119 -4.92 -3.97 -31.91
C ALA A 119 -4.83 -2.75 -32.85
N SER A 120 -5.83 -1.86 -32.84
CA SER A 120 -5.87 -0.63 -33.63
C SER A 120 -5.27 0.60 -32.94
N ALA A 121 -4.83 0.49 -31.68
CA ALA A 121 -4.19 1.60 -30.98
C ALA A 121 -2.82 1.93 -31.63
N THR A 122 -2.48 3.22 -31.69
CA THR A 122 -1.18 3.69 -32.20
C THR A 122 -0.44 4.44 -31.07
N PRO A 123 0.88 4.66 -31.16
CA PRO A 123 1.62 5.37 -30.11
C PRO A 123 1.14 6.81 -29.82
N GLU A 124 0.43 7.44 -30.77
CA GLU A 124 -0.06 8.82 -30.68
C GLU A 124 -1.44 8.97 -30.01
N LEU A 125 -2.14 7.86 -29.71
CA LEU A 125 -3.49 7.81 -29.15
C LEU A 125 -3.58 6.84 -27.96
#